data_AF-A0A7X6VEA8-F1
#
_entry.id   AF-A0A7X6VEA8-F1
#
_cell.length_a   1.000
_cell.length_b   1.000
_cell.length_c   1.000
_cell.angle_alpha   90.00
_cell.angle_beta   90.00
_cell.angle_gamma   90.00
#
_symmetry.space_group_name_H-M   'P 1'
#
loop_
_entity.id
_entity.type
_entity.pdbx_description
1 polymer ?
#
loop_
_entity_poly.entity_id
_entity_poly.type
_entity_poly.pdbx_seq_one_letter_code
_entity_poly.pdbx_strand_id
1 'polypeptide(L)'
;SDRFDVRARYELIKVDDDDEYGGAKANVFGIGPKASLIKDRLAAYVPVGFAFGGDVEGIEEFEVQPTLLLTLPVGEYIEVNPSAKGTIGEEDFYMAFNLGLGLSADFNRWAIRPEYGMLFNPGEEGHFGQFSIGFMY
;
A
#
# COMPACT_ATOMS: atom_id res chain seq x y z
N SER A 1 19.19 13.43 0.68
CA SER A 1 18.08 14.24 1.20
C SER A 1 17.34 13.31 2.14
N ASP A 2 17.73 13.26 3.41
CA ASP A 2 17.62 12.00 4.17
C ASP A 2 16.28 11.81 4.92
N ARG A 3 15.29 12.68 4.71
CA ARG A 3 14.03 12.63 5.49
C ARG A 3 12.75 12.61 4.67
N PHE A 4 12.79 13.02 3.41
CA PHE A 4 11.58 13.17 2.60
C PHE A 4 11.83 12.67 1.18
N ASP A 5 11.00 11.71 0.77
CA ASP A 5 10.99 11.14 -0.57
C ASP A 5 9.55 11.12 -1.11
N VAL A 6 9.39 10.87 -2.41
CA VAL A 6 8.10 10.61 -3.02
C VAL A 6 7.98 9.11 -3.31
N ARG A 7 6.81 8.54 -3.02
CA ARG A 7 6.52 7.15 -3.30
C ARG A 7 5.22 7.05 -4.07
N ALA A 8 5.24 6.26 -5.13
CA ALA A 8 4.05 5.79 -5.83
C ALA A 8 3.80 4.32 -5.50
N ARG A 9 2.53 3.92 -5.45
CA ARG A 9 2.09 2.55 -5.25
C ARG A 9 0.90 2.26 -6.16
N TYR A 10 0.95 1.09 -6.80
CA TYR A 10 -0.17 0.49 -7.49
C TYR A 10 -0.59 -0.77 -6.73
N GLU A 11 -1.88 -0.96 -6.53
CA GLU A 11 -2.46 -2.09 -5.80
C GLU A 11 -3.57 -2.75 -6.62
N LEU A 12 -3.65 -4.07 -6.53
CA LEU A 12 -4.72 -4.90 -7.03
C LEU A 12 -5.38 -5.57 -5.82
N ILE A 13 -6.63 -5.21 -5.56
CA ILE A 13 -7.48 -5.82 -4.54
C ILE A 13 -8.25 -6.95 -5.22
N LYS A 14 -8.22 -8.14 -4.60
CA LYS A 14 -8.99 -9.30 -5.05
C LYS A 14 -9.78 -9.87 -3.88
N VAL A 15 -11.09 -9.88 -4.03
CA VAL A 15 -12.01 -10.65 -3.19
C VAL A 15 -12.07 -12.07 -3.74
N ASP A 16 -12.00 -13.08 -2.86
CA ASP A 16 -12.04 -14.46 -3.33
C ASP A 16 -13.45 -14.86 -3.79
N ASP A 17 -13.50 -15.73 -4.80
CA ASP A 17 -14.74 -16.10 -5.50
C ASP A 17 -15.69 -16.94 -4.61
N ASP A 18 -15.19 -17.47 -3.50
CA ASP A 18 -15.96 -18.25 -2.51
C ASP A 18 -16.73 -17.37 -1.50
N ASP A 19 -16.49 -16.06 -1.48
CA ASP A 19 -17.29 -15.11 -0.71
C ASP A 19 -18.63 -14.82 -1.40
N GLU A 20 -19.67 -14.55 -0.62
CA GLU A 20 -21.09 -14.38 -1.05
C GLU A 20 -21.30 -13.27 -2.12
N TYR A 21 -20.24 -12.50 -2.41
CA TYR A 21 -20.20 -11.37 -3.33
C TYR A 21 -19.59 -11.67 -4.72
N GLY A 22 -19.23 -12.93 -5.01
CA GLY A 22 -18.96 -13.37 -6.39
C GLY A 22 -17.64 -12.89 -7.02
N GLY A 23 -16.62 -12.61 -6.20
CA GLY A 23 -15.26 -12.32 -6.67
C GLY A 23 -15.09 -10.94 -7.30
N ALA A 24 -14.98 -9.90 -6.46
CA ALA A 24 -14.73 -8.53 -6.90
C ALA A 24 -13.23 -8.22 -7.05
N LYS A 25 -12.89 -7.32 -7.99
CA LYS A 25 -11.53 -6.81 -8.25
C LYS A 25 -11.55 -5.30 -8.38
N ALA A 26 -10.56 -4.65 -7.79
CA ALA A 26 -10.34 -3.21 -7.96
C ALA A 26 -8.85 -2.91 -8.07
N ASN A 27 -8.50 -1.89 -8.85
CA ASN A 27 -7.15 -1.35 -8.88
C ASN A 27 -7.11 -0.06 -8.08
N VAL A 28 -6.00 0.20 -7.41
CA VAL A 28 -5.78 1.44 -6.67
C VAL A 28 -4.44 2.02 -7.08
N PHE A 29 -4.40 3.32 -7.35
CA PHE A 29 -3.15 4.05 -7.55
C PHE A 29 -3.03 5.15 -6.52
N GLY A 30 -1.88 5.24 -5.85
CA GLY A 30 -1.59 6.27 -4.86
C GLY A 30 -0.19 6.85 -5.03
N ILE A 31 -0.06 8.15 -4.83
CA ILE A 31 1.23 8.84 -4.80
C ILE A 31 1.26 9.84 -3.65
N GLY A 32 2.41 9.97 -2.99
CA GLY A 32 2.52 10.94 -1.92
C GLY A 32 3.88 11.02 -1.25
N PRO A 33 4.02 11.95 -0.28
CA PRO A 33 5.23 12.12 0.50
C PRO A 33 5.41 10.97 1.50
N LYS A 34 6.66 10.53 1.61
CA LYS A 34 7.15 9.64 2.66
C LYS A 34 8.13 10.41 3.52
N ALA A 35 7.89 10.42 4.84
CA ALA A 35 8.76 11.02 5.83
C ALA A 35 9.40 9.95 6.71
N SER A 36 10.73 9.95 6.81
CA SER A 36 11.44 9.07 7.73
C SER A 36 11.28 9.57 9.18
N LEU A 37 10.66 8.77 10.04
CA LEU A 37 10.50 9.05 11.48
C LEU A 37 11.72 8.56 12.27
N ILE A 38 12.19 7.36 11.94
CA ILE A 38 13.44 6.78 12.41
C ILE A 38 14.22 6.38 11.18
N LYS A 39 15.41 6.97 11.01
CA LYS A 39 16.25 6.76 9.83
C LYS A 39 16.41 5.25 9.57
N ASP A 40 16.12 4.84 8.34
CA ASP A 40 16.25 3.48 7.82
C ASP A 40 15.49 2.38 8.60
N ARG A 41 14.44 2.78 9.34
CA ARG A 41 13.67 1.87 10.20
C ARG A 41 12.18 2.12 10.18
N LEU A 42 11.74 3.36 10.29
CA LEU A 42 10.32 3.70 10.43
C LEU A 42 10.00 4.95 9.61
N ALA A 43 8.96 4.88 8.79
CA ALA A 43 8.50 6.02 8.00
C ALA A 43 6.97 6.15 8.03
N ALA A 44 6.49 7.39 7.98
CA ALA A 44 5.11 7.71 7.67
C ALA A 44 5.00 8.02 6.17
N TYR A 45 3.96 7.52 5.53
CA TYR A 45 3.67 7.73 4.11
C TYR A 45 2.21 8.12 3.95
N VAL A 46 1.92 9.21 3.26
CA VAL A 46 0.54 9.72 3.10
C VAL A 46 0.23 9.90 1.61
N PRO A 47 -0.07 8.80 0.90
CA PRO A 47 -0.55 8.87 -0.47
C PRO A 47 -1.94 9.51 -0.56
N VAL A 48 -2.12 10.23 -1.65
CA VAL A 48 -3.44 10.54 -2.20
C VAL A 48 -3.60 9.70 -3.47
N GLY A 49 -4.74 9.04 -3.60
CA GLY A 49 -4.98 8.06 -4.65
C GLY A 49 -6.43 7.98 -5.07
N PHE A 50 -6.73 7.00 -5.91
CA PHE A 50 -8.08 6.69 -6.39
C PHE A 50 -8.15 5.21 -6.80
N ALA A 51 -9.32 4.61 -6.64
CA ALA A 51 -9.60 3.28 -7.14
C ALA A 51 -10.20 3.34 -8.57
N PHE A 52 -9.97 2.33 -9.39
CA PHE A 52 -10.48 2.25 -10.75
C PHE A 52 -10.48 0.82 -11.33
N GLY A 53 -11.38 0.59 -12.29
CA GLY A 53 -11.44 -0.64 -13.08
C GLY A 53 -11.78 -1.91 -12.29
N GLY A 54 -11.90 -3.03 -13.01
CA GLY A 54 -12.48 -4.25 -12.44
C GLY A 54 -13.98 -4.07 -12.27
N ASP A 55 -14.47 -4.14 -11.03
CA ASP A 55 -15.88 -3.93 -10.67
C ASP A 55 -16.18 -2.47 -10.29
N VAL A 56 -15.16 -1.60 -10.27
CA VAL A 56 -15.32 -0.15 -10.09
C VAL A 56 -15.69 0.49 -11.43
N GLU A 57 -16.89 1.08 -11.51
CA GLU A 57 -17.34 1.84 -12.68
C GLU A 57 -16.61 3.19 -12.78
N GLY A 58 -15.52 3.22 -13.55
CA GLY A 58 -14.76 4.45 -13.81
C GLY A 58 -13.63 4.68 -12.81
N ILE A 59 -13.50 5.93 -12.36
CA ILE A 59 -12.55 6.34 -11.32
C ILE A 59 -13.39 6.73 -10.12
N GLU A 60 -13.15 6.07 -8.99
CA GLU A 60 -13.74 6.43 -7.70
C GLU A 60 -13.18 7.76 -7.18
N GLU A 61 -13.82 8.27 -6.14
CA GLU A 61 -13.40 9.49 -5.46
C GLU A 61 -11.98 9.37 -4.90
N PHE A 62 -11.34 10.53 -4.72
CA PHE A 62 -9.99 10.57 -4.18
C PHE A 62 -9.97 10.09 -2.73
N GLU A 63 -9.01 9.24 -2.43
CA GLU A 63 -8.79 8.70 -1.10
C GLU A 63 -7.42 9.11 -0.55
N VAL A 64 -7.33 9.24 0.77
CA VAL A 64 -6.07 9.45 1.48
C VAL A 64 -5.73 8.17 2.22
N GLN A 65 -4.52 7.64 2.03
CA GLN A 65 -4.17 6.33 2.60
C GLN A 65 -3.00 6.40 3.61
N PRO A 66 -3.17 7.04 4.79
CA PRO A 66 -2.09 7.13 5.77
C PRO A 66 -1.50 5.75 6.10
N THR A 67 -0.19 5.63 5.95
CA THR A 67 0.54 4.37 6.04
C THR A 67 1.74 4.51 6.97
N LEU A 68 1.90 3.55 7.88
CA LEU A 68 3.11 3.36 8.66
C LEU A 68 3.94 2.23 8.05
N LEU A 69 5.20 2.51 7.75
CA LEU A 69 6.14 1.60 7.09
C LEU A 69 7.27 1.24 8.05
N LEU A 70 7.49 -0.05 8.29
CA LEU A 70 8.69 -0.55 8.96
C LEU A 70 9.69 -1.07 7.92
N THR A 71 10.97 -0.90 8.19
CA THR A 71 12.07 -1.40 7.36
C THR A 71 13.01 -2.27 8.18
N LEU A 72 13.14 -3.52 7.77
CA LEU A 72 14.06 -4.50 8.34
C LEU A 72 15.09 -4.87 7.27
N PRO A 73 16.33 -4.35 7.34
CA PRO A 73 17.37 -4.72 6.38
C PRO A 73 17.78 -6.17 6.61
N VAL A 74 17.75 -6.98 5.55
CA VAL A 74 18.16 -8.39 5.60
C VAL A 74 19.50 -8.59 4.88
N GLY A 75 19.82 -7.73 3.91
CA GLY A 75 21.11 -7.71 3.22
C GLY A 75 21.32 -6.40 2.46
N GLU A 76 22.35 -6.37 1.61
CA GLU A 76 22.72 -5.16 0.86
C GLU A 76 21.67 -4.78 -0.20
N TYR A 77 20.90 -5.75 -0.70
CA TYR A 77 19.96 -5.55 -1.80
C TYR A 77 18.49 -5.83 -1.43
N ILE A 78 18.24 -6.24 -0.18
CA ILE A 78 16.94 -6.73 0.26
C ILE A 78 16.57 -6.17 1.64
N GLU A 79 15.37 -5.60 1.70
CA GLU A 79 14.68 -5.22 2.94
C GLU A 79 13.37 -6.00 3.06
N VAL A 80 12.92 -6.24 4.29
CA VAL A 80 11.55 -6.68 4.57
C VAL A 80 10.76 -5.48 5.09
N ASN A 81 9.57 -5.26 4.54
CA ASN A 81 8.76 -4.06 4.77
C ASN A 81 7.33 -4.41 5.20
N PRO A 82 7.09 -4.71 6.49
CA PRO A 82 5.72 -4.75 6.99
C PRO A 82 5.14 -3.33 7.07
N SER A 83 3.84 -3.20 6.82
CA SER A 83 3.14 -1.92 6.90
C SER A 83 1.71 -2.04 7.39
N ALA A 84 1.22 -0.95 7.98
CA ALA A 84 -0.17 -0.75 8.33
C ALA A 84 -0.68 0.49 7.57
N LYS A 85 -1.80 0.36 6.86
CA LYS A 85 -2.43 1.39 6.04
C LYS A 85 -3.87 1.58 6.50
N GLY A 86 -4.30 2.82 6.69
CA GLY A 86 -5.72 3.18 6.68
C GLY A 86 -6.04 3.80 5.33
N THR A 87 -7.21 3.50 4.76
CA THR A 87 -7.74 4.14 3.56
C THR A 87 -8.97 4.93 3.99
N ILE A 88 -8.99 6.23 3.69
CA ILE A 88 -10.07 7.15 4.05
C ILE A 88 -10.64 7.72 2.74
N GLY A 89 -11.84 7.28 2.37
CA GLY A 89 -12.67 7.85 1.31
C GLY A 89 -13.73 8.80 1.88
N GLU A 90 -14.69 9.24 1.06
CA GLU A 90 -15.80 10.09 1.52
C GLU A 90 -16.76 9.36 2.47
N GLU A 91 -17.10 8.11 2.15
CA GLU A 91 -18.08 7.32 2.91
C GLU A 91 -17.45 6.11 3.63
N ASP A 92 -16.28 5.65 3.17
CA ASP A 92 -15.67 4.41 3.63
C ASP A 92 -14.34 4.61 4.36
N PHE A 93 -14.09 3.71 5.31
CA PHE A 93 -12.79 3.55 5.96
C PHE A 93 -12.36 2.09 5.91
N TYR A 94 -11.17 1.83 5.36
CA TYR A 94 -10.58 0.49 5.34
C TYR A 94 -9.24 0.48 6.08
N MET A 95 -8.85 -0.68 6.60
CA MET A 95 -7.52 -0.92 7.17
C MET A 95 -6.84 -2.06 6.44
N ALA A 96 -5.53 -1.94 6.20
CA ALA A 96 -4.75 -3.02 5.63
C ALA A 96 -3.44 -3.24 6.37
N PHE A 97 -3.05 -4.52 6.45
CA PHE A 97 -1.74 -4.93 6.90
C PHE A 97 -1.03 -5.63 5.74
N ASN A 98 0.15 -5.14 5.38
CA ASN A 98 0.92 -5.69 4.27
C ASN A 98 2.28 -6.18 4.76
N LEU A 99 2.78 -7.21 4.09
CA LEU A 99 4.15 -7.67 4.17
C LEU A 99 4.75 -7.60 2.77
N GLY A 100 5.83 -6.85 2.63
CA GLY A 100 6.53 -6.69 1.37
C GLY A 100 8.03 -6.86 1.47
N LEU A 101 8.66 -6.78 0.32
CA LEU A 101 10.11 -6.73 0.17
C LEU A 101 10.52 -5.39 -0.43
N GLY A 102 11.68 -4.88 -0.05
CA GLY A 102 12.37 -3.80 -0.75
C GLY A 102 13.53 -4.38 -1.54
N LEU A 103 13.54 -4.15 -2.85
CA LEU A 103 14.60 -4.61 -3.74
C LEU A 103 15.29 -3.40 -4.38
N SER A 104 16.60 -3.28 -4.18
CA SER A 104 17.39 -2.20 -4.79
C SER A 104 18.88 -2.53 -4.81
N ALA A 105 19.60 -1.93 -5.76
CA ALA A 105 21.06 -1.85 -5.72
C ALA A 105 21.58 -0.65 -4.89
N ASP A 106 20.74 0.37 -4.67
CA ASP A 106 21.02 1.54 -3.84
C ASP A 106 19.69 2.11 -3.31
N PHE A 107 19.35 1.76 -2.07
CA PHE A 107 18.11 2.20 -1.43
C PHE A 107 18.00 3.71 -1.24
N ASN A 108 19.09 4.47 -1.41
CA ASN A 108 19.06 5.94 -1.38
C ASN A 108 18.68 6.58 -2.73
N ARG A 109 18.58 5.77 -3.80
CA ARG A 109 18.26 6.26 -5.15
C ARG A 109 16.96 5.71 -5.68
N TRP A 110 16.71 4.43 -5.48
CA TRP A 110 15.50 3.80 -5.98
C TRP A 110 15.20 2.54 -5.20
N ALA A 111 13.97 2.04 -5.31
CA ALA A 111 13.63 0.68 -4.87
C ALA A 111 12.29 0.25 -5.45
N ILE A 112 12.19 -1.03 -5.77
CA ILE A 112 10.93 -1.70 -6.12
C ILE A 112 10.42 -2.45 -4.90
N ARG A 113 9.13 -2.34 -4.61
CA ARG A 113 8.52 -2.90 -3.42
C ARG A 113 7.28 -3.74 -3.71
N PRO A 114 7.42 -5.03 -4.05
CA PRO A 114 6.27 -5.94 -4.09
C PRO A 114 5.76 -6.19 -2.67
N GLU A 115 4.45 -6.17 -2.48
CA GLU A 115 3.80 -6.42 -1.20
C GLU A 115 2.55 -7.29 -1.39
N TYR A 116 2.26 -8.12 -0.41
CA TYR A 116 0.97 -8.79 -0.27
C TYR A 116 0.38 -8.42 1.09
N GLY A 117 -0.94 -8.25 1.15
CA GLY A 117 -1.59 -7.89 2.39
C GLY A 117 -3.04 -8.31 2.47
N MET A 118 -3.59 -8.03 3.64
CA MET A 118 -4.99 -8.26 3.97
C MET A 118 -5.63 -6.91 4.23
N LEU A 119 -6.74 -6.64 3.55
CA LEU A 119 -7.60 -5.47 3.69
C LEU A 119 -8.83 -5.85 4.51
N PHE A 120 -9.24 -4.96 5.40
CA PHE A 120 -10.32 -5.15 6.35
C PHE A 120 -11.24 -3.93 6.29
N ASN A 121 -12.54 -4.16 6.30
CA ASN A 121 -13.56 -3.13 6.48
C ASN A 121 -14.00 -3.12 7.96
N PRO A 122 -13.62 -2.11 8.77
CA PRO A 122 -14.00 -2.06 10.18
C PRO A 122 -15.52 -1.84 10.32
N GLY A 123 -16.24 -2.92 10.53
CA GLY A 123 -17.71 -2.92 10.56
C GLY A 123 -18.32 -4.15 9.91
N GLU A 124 -17.55 -4.84 9.07
CA GLU A 124 -17.93 -6.09 8.41
C GLU A 124 -17.06 -7.25 8.88
N GLU A 125 -17.61 -8.46 8.84
CA GLU A 125 -16.85 -9.69 9.07
C GLU A 125 -16.19 -10.12 7.75
N GLY A 126 -14.88 -10.30 7.73
CA GLY A 126 -14.15 -10.74 6.55
C GLY A 126 -12.83 -10.01 6.33
N HIS A 127 -12.11 -10.39 5.27
CA HIS A 127 -10.92 -9.69 4.79
C HIS A 127 -10.68 -10.01 3.32
N PHE A 128 -10.03 -9.09 2.61
CA PHE A 128 -9.69 -9.24 1.20
C PHE A 128 -8.19 -9.33 1.01
N GLY A 129 -7.76 -10.17 0.07
CA GLY A 129 -6.36 -10.22 -0.34
C GLY A 129 -6.03 -9.02 -1.24
N GLN A 130 -4.86 -8.42 -1.03
CA GLN A 130 -4.34 -7.41 -1.95
C GLN A 130 -2.89 -7.64 -2.29
N PHE A 131 -2.55 -7.39 -3.55
CA PHE A 131 -1.18 -7.37 -4.04
C PHE A 131 -0.83 -5.95 -4.44
N SER A 132 0.37 -5.48 -4.12
CA SER A 132 0.83 -4.16 -4.55
C SER A 132 2.26 -4.16 -5.03
N ILE A 133 2.58 -3.16 -5.84
CA ILE A 133 3.95 -2.81 -6.22
C ILE A 133 4.18 -1.32 -5.97
N GLY A 134 5.18 -1.02 -5.16
CA GLY A 134 5.64 0.33 -4.89
C GLY A 134 6.91 0.67 -5.66
N PHE A 135 7.04 1.94 -6.05
CA PHE A 135 8.27 2.51 -6.56
C PHE A 135 8.66 3.76 -5.76
N MET A 136 9.95 3.90 -5.50
CA MET A 136 10.55 5.04 -4.80
C MET A 136 11.71 5.57 -5.65
N TYR A 137 11.82 6.90 -5.71
CA TYR A 137 12.91 7.65 -6.32
C TYR A 137 13.15 8.96 -5.57
#